data_AF-A0A1Y4WGF9-F1
#
_entry.id   AF-A0A1Y4WGF9-F1
#
_cell.length_a   1.000
_cell.length_b   1.000
_cell.length_c   1.000
_cell.angle_alpha   90.00
_cell.angle_beta   90.00
_cell.angle_gamma   90.00
#
_symmetry.space_group_name_H-M   'P 1'
#
loop_
_entity.id
_entity.type
_entity.pdbx_description
1 polymer ?
#
loop_
_entity_poly.entity_id
_entity_poly.type
_entity_poly.pdbx_seq_one_letter_code
_entity_poly.pdbx_strand_id
1 'polypeptide(L)'
;MGNQSSRWFALYYLNQIDRIIKEKYKIKYYTRYMDDLILLHEDKEHLKACLAEIRAFAQDRLKLEFNEKTQIFPVSEGVDYLGWRFYLTDTGKVIRRLRTSNKRRFKRRLKAFQEKYRSGEMDYDAIKRSLASYNGHLKHGHTWKLKTKIYGSFVLTKAPKGEATAIPGETPENA
;
A
#
# COMPACT_ATOMS: atom_id res chain seq x y z
N MET A 1 10.31 2.09 -17.79
CA MET A 1 9.21 3.07 -17.75
C MET A 1 8.14 2.58 -18.71
N GLY A 2 6.93 2.29 -18.25
CA GLY A 2 5.85 1.82 -19.12
C GLY A 2 5.47 2.86 -20.18
N ASN A 3 5.17 2.39 -21.39
CA ASN A 3 4.84 3.20 -22.56
C ASN A 3 3.67 4.16 -22.23
N GLN A 4 3.87 5.48 -22.26
CA GLN A 4 2.87 6.47 -21.86
C GLN A 4 1.54 6.34 -22.63
N SER A 5 1.62 5.86 -23.86
CA SER A 5 0.45 5.57 -24.72
C SER A 5 -0.49 4.57 -24.07
N SER A 6 0.03 3.54 -23.38
CA SER A 6 -0.79 2.53 -22.69
C SER A 6 -1.69 3.13 -21.60
N ARG A 7 -1.24 4.21 -20.94
CA ARG A 7 -2.01 4.90 -19.90
C ARG A 7 -3.17 5.69 -20.49
N TRP A 8 -2.94 6.34 -21.62
CA TRP A 8 -3.98 7.06 -22.36
C TRP A 8 -5.07 6.11 -22.85
N PHE A 9 -4.67 4.95 -23.38
CA PHE A 9 -5.63 3.92 -23.76
C PHE A 9 -6.43 3.40 -22.57
N ALA A 10 -5.81 3.13 -21.41
CA ALA A 10 -6.56 2.70 -20.23
C ALA A 10 -7.62 3.71 -19.77
N LEU A 11 -7.33 5.01 -19.88
CA LEU A 11 -8.31 6.06 -19.57
C LEU A 11 -9.46 6.07 -20.58
N TYR A 12 -9.14 6.11 -21.87
CA TYR A 12 -10.13 6.18 -22.96
C TYR A 12 -11.01 4.93 -23.03
N TYR A 13 -10.41 3.75 -22.91
CA TYR A 13 -11.05 2.46 -23.13
C TYR A 13 -12.19 2.19 -22.13
N LEU A 14 -12.01 2.61 -20.90
CA LEU A 14 -12.95 2.39 -19.80
C LEU A 14 -13.93 3.57 -19.60
N ASN A 15 -13.84 4.62 -20.42
CA ASN A 15 -14.70 5.81 -20.31
C ASN A 15 -16.21 5.48 -20.39
N GLN A 16 -16.60 4.46 -21.14
CA GLN A 16 -18.02 4.07 -21.21
C GLN A 16 -18.55 3.54 -19.86
N ILE A 17 -17.70 2.87 -19.07
CA ILE A 17 -18.06 2.46 -17.71
C ILE A 17 -18.25 3.68 -16.83
N ASP A 18 -17.39 4.70 -16.94
CA ASP A 18 -17.55 5.96 -16.20
C ASP A 18 -18.91 6.62 -16.49
N ARG A 19 -19.34 6.62 -17.76
CA ARG A 19 -20.64 7.16 -18.18
C ARG A 19 -21.82 6.36 -17.61
N ILE A 20 -21.75 5.02 -17.60
CA ILE A 20 -22.77 4.18 -16.94
C ILE A 20 -22.90 4.59 -15.46
N ILE A 21 -21.77 4.71 -14.75
CA ILE A 21 -21.73 5.02 -13.33
C ILE A 21 -22.27 6.44 -13.03
N LYS A 22 -21.84 7.44 -13.82
CA LYS A 22 -22.11 8.86 -13.54
C LYS A 22 -23.39 9.40 -14.18
N GLU A 23 -23.74 8.96 -15.38
CA GLU A 23 -24.90 9.48 -16.12
C GLU A 23 -26.16 8.64 -15.85
N LYS A 24 -26.04 7.30 -15.94
CA LYS A 24 -27.18 6.39 -15.76
C LYS A 24 -27.48 6.13 -14.28
N TYR A 25 -26.51 5.61 -13.52
CA TYR A 25 -26.70 5.29 -12.10
C TYR A 25 -26.51 6.48 -11.17
N LYS A 26 -25.99 7.60 -11.68
CA LYS A 26 -25.82 8.87 -10.96
C LYS A 26 -25.10 8.72 -9.61
N ILE A 27 -24.13 7.82 -9.53
CA ILE A 27 -23.38 7.60 -8.30
C ILE A 27 -22.62 8.88 -7.96
N LYS A 28 -23.00 9.51 -6.83
CA LYS A 28 -22.44 10.80 -6.41
C LYS A 28 -20.95 10.67 -6.10
N TYR A 29 -20.60 9.69 -5.26
CA TYR A 29 -19.25 9.46 -4.78
C TYR A 29 -18.61 8.33 -5.56
N TYR A 30 -17.78 8.70 -6.52
CA TYR A 30 -17.08 7.78 -7.41
C TYR A 30 -15.64 8.24 -7.58
N THR A 31 -14.69 7.30 -7.48
CA THR A 31 -13.29 7.55 -7.82
C THR A 31 -12.74 6.38 -8.62
N ARG A 32 -11.85 6.72 -9.55
CA ARG A 32 -11.18 5.77 -10.43
C ARG A 32 -9.71 6.08 -10.50
N TYR A 33 -8.88 5.05 -10.37
CA TYR A 33 -7.45 5.12 -10.62
C TYR A 33 -7.04 3.99 -11.54
N MET A 34 -6.84 4.31 -12.83
CA MET A 34 -6.65 3.31 -13.89
C MET A 34 -7.78 2.28 -13.88
N ASP A 35 -7.53 1.07 -13.38
CA ASP A 35 -8.50 -0.04 -13.34
C ASP A 35 -9.19 -0.17 -11.97
N ASP A 36 -8.68 0.51 -10.93
CA ASP A 36 -9.26 0.48 -9.59
C ASP A 36 -10.45 1.45 -9.49
N LEU A 37 -11.65 0.90 -9.28
CA LEU A 37 -12.92 1.62 -9.18
C LEU A 37 -13.44 1.58 -7.73
N ILE A 38 -13.88 2.71 -7.20
CA ILE A 38 -14.60 2.78 -5.91
C ILE A 38 -15.87 3.59 -6.10
N LEU A 39 -16.99 2.97 -5.76
CA LEU A 39 -18.32 3.55 -5.76
C LEU A 39 -18.83 3.56 -4.32
N LEU A 40 -19.39 4.69 -3.89
CA LEU A 40 -20.03 4.84 -2.60
C LEU A 40 -21.46 5.31 -2.78
N HIS A 41 -22.39 4.56 -2.20
CA HIS A 41 -23.82 4.81 -2.22
C HIS A 41 -24.45 4.25 -0.94
N GLU A 42 -25.58 4.80 -0.53
CA GLU A 42 -26.32 4.38 0.67
C GLU A 42 -27.15 3.11 0.44
N ASP A 43 -27.66 2.93 -0.78
CA ASP A 43 -28.39 1.73 -1.18
C ASP A 43 -27.47 0.66 -1.79
N LYS A 44 -27.45 -0.52 -1.15
CA LYS A 44 -26.71 -1.70 -1.57
C LYS A 44 -27.27 -2.32 -2.86
N GLU A 45 -28.59 -2.33 -3.04
CA GLU A 45 -29.20 -2.93 -4.23
C GLU A 45 -28.92 -2.07 -5.46
N HIS A 46 -28.92 -0.73 -5.32
CA HIS A 46 -28.46 0.18 -6.37
C HIS A 46 -27.01 -0.10 -6.80
N LEU A 47 -26.11 -0.38 -5.84
CA LEU A 47 -24.73 -0.77 -6.14
C LEU A 47 -24.64 -2.12 -6.85
N LYS A 48 -25.46 -3.11 -6.45
CA LYS A 48 -25.50 -4.42 -7.11
C LYS A 48 -25.99 -4.32 -8.54
N ALA A 49 -27.05 -3.54 -8.78
CA ALA A 49 -27.57 -3.29 -10.11
C ALA A 49 -26.49 -2.62 -11.00
N CYS A 50 -25.83 -1.58 -10.48
CA CYS A 50 -24.72 -0.92 -11.18
C CYS A 50 -23.57 -1.89 -11.47
N LEU A 51 -23.16 -2.70 -10.48
CA LEU A 51 -22.10 -3.69 -10.64
C LEU A 51 -22.44 -4.75 -11.70
N ALA A 52 -23.68 -5.22 -11.73
CA ALA A 52 -24.12 -6.19 -12.73
C ALA A 52 -24.04 -5.61 -14.15
N GLU A 53 -24.50 -4.37 -14.34
CA GLU A 53 -24.47 -3.72 -15.64
C GLU A 53 -23.04 -3.41 -16.11
N ILE A 54 -22.18 -2.84 -15.26
CA ILE A 54 -20.79 -2.58 -15.65
C ILE A 54 -20.04 -3.89 -15.92
N ARG A 55 -20.38 -4.99 -15.24
CA ARG A 55 -19.78 -6.31 -15.47
C ARG A 55 -20.19 -6.87 -16.82
N ALA A 56 -21.49 -6.84 -17.15
CA ALA A 56 -21.98 -7.25 -18.46
C ALA A 56 -21.34 -6.41 -19.59
N PHE A 57 -21.32 -5.08 -19.41
CA PHE A 57 -20.69 -4.18 -20.37
C PHE A 57 -19.19 -4.48 -20.57
N ALA A 58 -18.44 -4.65 -19.47
CA ALA A 58 -17.02 -4.98 -19.53
C ALA A 58 -16.76 -6.30 -20.27
N GLN A 59 -17.56 -7.33 -19.99
CA GLN A 59 -17.42 -8.64 -20.62
C GLN A 59 -17.80 -8.61 -22.11
N ASP A 60 -18.94 -8.01 -22.44
CA ASP A 60 -19.50 -8.08 -23.78
C ASP A 60 -18.80 -7.14 -24.76
N ARG A 61 -18.51 -5.91 -24.32
CA ARG A 61 -17.98 -4.82 -25.17
C ARG A 61 -16.47 -4.65 -25.05
N LEU A 62 -15.92 -4.80 -23.85
CA LEU A 62 -14.50 -4.57 -23.60
C LEU A 62 -13.70 -5.88 -23.52
N LYS A 63 -14.36 -7.04 -23.50
CA LYS A 63 -13.71 -8.35 -23.30
C LYS A 63 -12.81 -8.36 -22.05
N LEU A 64 -13.27 -7.67 -21.00
CA LEU A 64 -12.61 -7.57 -19.71
C LEU A 64 -13.41 -8.32 -18.64
N GLU A 65 -12.68 -8.86 -17.66
CA GLU A 65 -13.26 -9.53 -16.51
C GLU A 65 -12.88 -8.79 -15.23
N PHE A 66 -13.84 -8.71 -14.30
CA PHE A 66 -13.59 -8.16 -12.97
C PHE A 66 -12.80 -9.15 -12.13
N ASN A 67 -11.94 -8.62 -11.25
CA ASN A 67 -11.23 -9.45 -10.29
C ASN A 67 -12.20 -10.08 -9.28
N GLU A 68 -11.94 -11.33 -8.86
CA GLU A 68 -12.69 -12.02 -7.81
C GLU A 68 -12.78 -11.23 -6.49
N LYS A 69 -11.84 -10.31 -6.26
CA LYS A 69 -11.79 -9.45 -5.07
C LYS A 69 -12.81 -8.31 -5.11
N THR A 70 -13.47 -8.05 -6.24
CA THR A 70 -14.51 -7.03 -6.35
C THR A 70 -15.69 -7.40 -5.47
N GLN A 71 -16.03 -6.50 -4.55
CA GLN A 71 -17.01 -6.77 -3.49
C GLN A 71 -17.76 -5.50 -3.09
N ILE A 72 -18.99 -5.66 -2.59
CA ILE A 72 -19.81 -4.61 -2.01
C ILE A 72 -19.89 -4.87 -0.51
N PHE A 73 -19.43 -3.92 0.29
CA PHE A 73 -19.33 -4.05 1.74
C PHE A 73 -19.59 -2.70 2.42
N PRO A 74 -20.01 -2.70 3.70
CA PRO A 74 -20.17 -1.49 4.49
C PRO A 74 -18.87 -0.70 4.64
N VAL A 75 -18.95 0.63 4.57
CA VAL A 75 -17.79 1.52 4.75
C VAL A 75 -17.13 1.37 6.13
N SER A 76 -17.89 0.93 7.14
CA SER A 76 -17.41 0.69 8.50
C SER A 76 -16.31 -0.38 8.58
N GLU A 77 -16.27 -1.35 7.66
CA GLU A 77 -15.20 -2.37 7.60
C GLU A 77 -13.86 -1.81 7.09
N GLY A 78 -13.90 -0.61 6.51
CA GLY A 78 -12.77 0.13 5.98
C GLY A 78 -12.36 -0.32 4.57
N VAL A 79 -11.92 0.65 3.77
CA VAL A 79 -11.69 0.50 2.34
C VAL A 79 -10.19 0.57 2.03
N ASP A 80 -9.67 -0.43 1.32
CA ASP A 80 -8.31 -0.41 0.78
C ASP A 80 -8.29 0.38 -0.55
N TYR A 81 -7.46 1.42 -0.66
CA TYR A 81 -7.29 2.18 -1.90
C TYR A 81 -5.88 2.79 -2.00
N LEU A 82 -5.23 2.63 -3.15
CA LEU A 82 -3.90 3.20 -3.48
C LEU A 82 -2.83 3.00 -2.39
N GLY A 83 -2.78 1.81 -1.79
CA GLY A 83 -1.79 1.46 -0.76
C GLY A 83 -2.14 1.95 0.66
N TRP A 84 -3.29 2.58 0.81
CA TRP A 84 -3.87 3.00 2.09
C TRP A 84 -5.08 2.16 2.44
N ARG A 85 -5.44 2.16 3.72
CA ARG A 85 -6.72 1.69 4.21
C ARG A 85 -7.42 2.81 4.97
N PHE A 86 -8.62 3.13 4.55
CA PHE A 86 -9.47 4.16 5.11
C PHE A 86 -10.45 3.54 6.08
N TYR A 87 -10.68 4.20 7.22
CA TYR A 87 -11.65 3.79 8.23
C TYR A 87 -12.46 5.00 8.65
N LEU A 88 -13.75 4.80 8.91
CA LEU A 88 -14.61 5.79 9.52
C LEU A 88 -14.63 5.55 11.04
N THR A 89 -14.49 6.60 11.83
CA THR A 89 -14.74 6.54 13.29
C THR A 89 -16.22 6.74 13.58
N ASP A 90 -16.64 6.41 14.80
CA ASP A 90 -18.03 6.63 15.25
C ASP A 90 -18.43 8.11 15.20
N THR A 91 -17.45 9.02 15.28
CA THR A 91 -17.62 10.48 15.12
C THR A 91 -17.67 10.96 13.66
N GLY A 92 -17.60 10.07 12.68
CA GLY A 92 -17.58 10.41 11.25
C GLY A 92 -16.23 10.86 10.71
N LYS A 93 -15.16 10.82 11.50
CA LYS A 93 -13.81 11.18 11.05
C LYS A 93 -13.20 10.06 10.21
N VAL A 94 -12.62 10.44 9.06
CA VAL A 94 -11.89 9.49 8.20
C VAL A 94 -10.44 9.37 8.66
N ILE A 95 -10.01 8.16 9.01
CA ILE A 95 -8.63 7.83 9.34
C ILE A 95 -7.99 7.05 8.20
N ARG A 96 -6.88 7.58 7.68
CA ARG A 96 -6.05 6.92 6.66
C ARG A 96 -4.87 6.18 7.30
N ARG A 97 -4.82 4.85 7.20
CA ARG A 97 -3.71 4.01 7.72
C ARG A 97 -2.98 3.31 6.58
N LEU A 98 -1.69 3.02 6.76
CA LEU A 98 -0.94 2.27 5.76
C LEU A 98 -1.49 0.83 5.64
N ARG A 99 -1.66 0.34 4.41
CA ARG A 99 -2.12 -1.04 4.13
C ARG A 99 -1.17 -2.07 4.73
N THR A 100 -1.70 -3.20 5.18
CA THR A 100 -0.91 -4.27 5.83
C THR A 100 0.18 -4.83 4.93
N SER A 101 -0.10 -5.02 3.64
CA SER A 101 0.90 -5.46 2.65
C SER A 101 2.05 -4.45 2.53
N ASN A 102 1.76 -3.14 2.52
CA ASN A 102 2.76 -2.09 2.48
C ASN A 102 3.61 -2.04 3.75
N LYS A 103 3.00 -2.22 4.93
CA LYS A 103 3.73 -2.37 6.21
C LYS A 103 4.71 -3.55 6.15
N ARG A 104 4.25 -4.71 5.66
CA ARG A 104 5.08 -5.93 5.53
C ARG A 104 6.23 -5.71 4.55
N ARG A 105 5.96 -5.13 3.38
CA ARG A 105 6.98 -4.79 2.38
C ARG A 105 8.03 -3.84 2.95
N PHE A 106 7.62 -2.82 3.69
CA PHE A 106 8.54 -1.88 4.30
C PHE A 106 9.43 -2.54 5.36
N LYS A 107 8.86 -3.36 6.25
CA LYS A 107 9.65 -4.13 7.22
C LYS A 107 10.68 -5.04 6.55
N ARG A 108 10.30 -5.73 5.48
CA ARG A 108 11.23 -6.57 4.68
C ARG A 108 12.35 -5.72 4.07
N ARG A 109 12.01 -4.55 3.52
CA ARG A 109 13.00 -3.61 2.96
C ARG A 109 13.99 -3.13 4.01
N LEU A 110 13.53 -2.81 5.22
CA LEU A 110 14.41 -2.41 6.32
C LEU A 110 15.37 -3.53 6.72
N LYS A 111 14.89 -4.76 6.84
CA LYS A 111 15.77 -5.91 7.09
C LYS A 111 16.83 -6.07 6.00
N ALA A 112 16.43 -5.92 4.73
CA ALA A 112 17.38 -5.95 3.62
C ALA A 112 18.41 -4.81 3.70
N PHE A 113 18.02 -3.61 4.12
CA PHE A 113 18.96 -2.51 4.36
C PHE A 113 19.95 -2.81 5.48
N GLN A 114 19.51 -3.44 6.57
CA GLN A 114 20.43 -3.84 7.64
C GLN A 114 21.48 -4.83 7.12
N GLU A 115 21.06 -5.79 6.30
CA GLU A 115 21.97 -6.79 5.73
C GLU A 115 22.95 -6.16 4.74
N LYS A 116 22.45 -5.37 3.79
CA LYS A 116 23.29 -4.69 2.79
C LYS A 116 24.25 -3.67 3.38
N TYR A 117 23.84 -2.99 4.45
CA TYR A 117 24.71 -2.10 5.18
C TYR A 117 25.83 -2.86 5.89
N ARG A 118 25.50 -4.00 6.50
CA ARG A 118 26.45 -4.86 7.18
C ARG A 118 27.49 -5.45 6.23
N SER A 119 27.05 -5.92 5.06
CA SER A 119 27.95 -6.47 4.03
C SER A 119 28.76 -5.41 3.27
N GLY A 120 28.51 -4.11 3.51
CA GLY A 120 29.14 -3.01 2.77
C GLY A 120 28.59 -2.79 1.37
N GLU A 121 27.58 -3.54 0.93
CA GLU A 121 26.93 -3.40 -0.39
C GLU A 121 26.15 -2.08 -0.52
N MET A 122 25.77 -1.46 0.61
CA MET A 122 25.02 -0.21 0.62
C MET A 122 25.56 0.74 1.70
N ASP A 123 25.82 1.98 1.31
CA ASP A 123 26.23 3.03 2.23
C ASP A 123 25.04 3.60 3.05
N TYR A 124 25.39 4.35 4.10
CA TYR A 124 24.40 4.98 4.97
C TYR A 124 23.55 6.01 4.22
N ASP A 125 24.13 6.77 3.29
CA ASP A 125 23.45 7.85 2.59
C ASP A 125 22.39 7.34 1.60
N ALA A 126 22.63 6.22 0.92
CA ALA A 126 21.69 5.53 0.08
C ALA A 126 20.48 5.03 0.88
N ILE A 127 20.73 4.48 2.08
CA ILE A 127 19.66 4.09 3.00
C ILE A 127 18.88 5.33 3.44
N LYS A 128 19.56 6.40 3.85
CA LYS A 128 18.94 7.67 4.27
C LYS A 128 18.07 8.26 3.16
N ARG A 129 18.54 8.32 1.91
CA ARG A 129 17.76 8.77 0.75
C ARG A 129 16.51 7.92 0.54
N SER A 130 16.65 6.60 0.61
CA SER A 130 15.50 5.71 0.47
C SER A 130 14.48 5.88 1.61
N LEU A 131 14.94 6.10 2.84
CA LEU A 131 14.06 6.33 3.98
C LEU A 131 13.37 7.69 3.89
N ALA A 132 14.03 8.72 3.36
CA ALA A 132 13.44 10.04 3.15
C ALA A 132 12.24 9.97 2.18
N SER A 133 12.41 9.27 1.05
CA SER A 133 11.32 9.02 0.09
C SER A 133 10.13 8.31 0.74
N TYR A 134 10.40 7.23 1.50
CA TYR A 134 9.35 6.48 2.18
C TYR A 134 8.65 7.31 3.27
N ASN A 135 9.42 8.12 4.02
CA ASN A 135 8.88 9.04 5.01
C ASN A 135 7.95 10.08 4.37
N GLY A 136 8.27 10.58 3.17
CA GLY A 136 7.39 11.43 2.38
C GLY A 136 6.03 10.79 2.16
N HIS A 137 6.02 9.52 1.72
CA HIS A 137 4.77 8.77 1.57
C HIS A 137 4.02 8.60 2.89
N LEU A 138 4.70 8.24 3.98
CA LEU A 138 4.07 8.02 5.29
C LEU A 138 3.42 9.28 5.90
N LYS A 139 3.91 10.49 5.57
CA LYS A 139 3.37 11.77 6.07
C LYS A 139 1.90 11.95 5.76
N HIS A 140 1.41 11.33 4.69
CA HIS A 140 0.02 11.43 4.27
C HIS A 140 -0.92 10.63 5.19
N GLY A 141 -0.47 9.58 5.87
CA GLY A 141 -1.33 8.76 6.72
C GLY A 141 -1.19 9.04 8.22
N HIS A 142 -2.16 8.54 8.99
CA HIS A 142 -2.08 8.38 10.43
C HIS A 142 -1.07 7.27 10.79
N THR A 143 0.22 7.59 10.65
CA THR A 143 1.33 6.62 10.70
C THR A 143 2.29 6.85 11.87
N TRP A 144 2.03 7.81 12.77
CA TRP A 144 2.91 8.14 13.89
C TRP A 144 3.30 6.89 14.70
N LYS A 145 2.31 6.13 15.22
CA LYS A 145 2.55 4.89 15.97
C LYS A 145 3.35 3.84 15.16
N LEU A 146 3.10 3.76 13.86
CA LEU A 146 3.82 2.84 12.96
C LEU A 146 5.29 3.26 12.84
N LYS A 147 5.56 4.55 12.63
CA LYS A 147 6.92 5.11 12.53
C LYS A 147 7.68 4.87 13.82
N THR A 148 7.11 5.24 14.97
CA THR A 148 7.75 5.06 16.28
C THR A 148 8.14 3.61 16.50
N LYS A 149 7.23 2.67 16.26
CA LYS A 149 7.51 1.24 16.44
C LYS A 149 8.57 0.71 15.48
N ILE A 150 8.51 1.09 14.19
CA ILE A 150 9.43 0.57 13.19
C ILE A 150 10.84 1.14 13.41
N TYR A 151 10.95 2.45 13.56
CA TYR A 151 12.24 3.12 13.70
C TYR A 151 12.90 2.87 15.06
N GLY A 152 12.13 2.69 16.13
CA GLY A 152 12.68 2.34 17.44
C GLY A 152 13.40 0.98 17.46
N SER A 153 13.05 0.06 16.56
CA SER A 153 13.71 -1.25 16.42
C SER A 153 14.74 -1.32 15.29
N PHE A 154 14.93 -0.24 14.53
CA PHE A 154 15.75 -0.24 13.33
C PHE A 154 17.15 0.30 13.63
N VAL A 155 18.13 -0.60 13.73
CA VAL A 155 19.54 -0.28 13.98
C VAL A 155 20.39 -0.79 12.82
N LEU A 156 21.32 0.05 12.36
CA LEU A 156 22.31 -0.31 11.34
C LEU A 156 23.64 -0.62 12.02
N THR A 157 24.19 -1.81 11.78
CA THR A 157 25.48 -2.25 12.32
C THR A 157 26.38 -2.77 11.20
N LYS A 158 27.67 -2.47 11.27
CA LYS A 158 28.68 -3.00 10.33
C LYS A 158 29.28 -4.35 10.76
N ALA A 159 29.06 -4.78 12.00
CA ALA A 159 29.67 -6.00 12.52
C ALA A 159 29.05 -7.27 11.91
N PRO A 160 29.86 -8.25 11.46
CA PRO A 160 29.38 -9.54 10.99
C PRO A 160 28.72 -10.33 12.13
N LYS A 161 27.68 -11.09 11.82
CA LYS A 161 26.95 -11.90 12.80
C LYS A 161 27.77 -13.17 13.09
N GLY A 162 28.78 -13.07 13.96
CA GLY A 162 29.66 -14.22 14.25
C GLY A 162 30.90 -13.99 15.12
N GLU A 163 31.21 -12.79 15.58
CA GLU A 163 32.32 -12.61 16.55
C GLU A 163 31.74 -12.44 17.95
N ALA A 164 31.66 -13.56 18.68
CA ALA A 164 31.67 -13.50 20.13
C ALA A 164 32.97 -12.79 20.53
N THR A 165 32.83 -11.65 21.22
CA THR A 165 33.94 -10.91 21.79
C THR A 165 34.68 -11.85 22.76
N ALA A 166 35.79 -12.44 22.32
CA ALA A 166 36.73 -13.06 23.22
C ALA A 166 37.29 -11.94 24.10
N ILE A 167 37.03 -12.01 25.41
CA ILE A 167 37.65 -11.14 26.40
C ILE A 167 39.10 -11.61 26.53
N PRO A 168 40.12 -10.78 26.23
CA PRO A 168 41.50 -11.17 26.44
C PRO A 168 41.87 -10.85 27.89
N GLY A 169 42.07 -11.88 28.70
CA GLY A 169 42.73 -11.74 30.00
C GLY A 169 42.21 -12.66 31.08
N GLU A 170 42.63 -13.92 31.05
CA GLU A 170 42.89 -14.70 32.26
C GLU A 170 44.03 -15.67 31.92
N THR A 171 45.23 -15.31 32.37
CA THR A 171 46.41 -16.19 32.40
C THR A 171 46.15 -17.27 33.46
N PRO A 172 46.33 -18.57 33.17
CA PRO A 172 46.39 -19.56 34.22
C PRO A 172 47.82 -19.58 34.78
N GLU A 173 48.02 -18.90 35.91
CA GLU A 173 49.13 -19.17 36.81
C GLU A 173 48.63 -20.22 37.81
N ASN A 174 49.18 -21.43 37.75
CA ASN A 174 49.77 -22.10 38.92
C ASN A 174 50.27 -23.51 38.57
N ALA A 175 51.49 -23.75 39.05
CA ALA A 175 52.13 -25.05 39.23
C ALA A 175 51.47 -25.85 40.36
#